data_AF-A0A319CFT2-F1
#
_entry.id   AF-A0A319CFT2-F1
#
_cell.length_a   1.000
_cell.length_b   1.000
_cell.length_c   1.000
_cell.angle_alpha   90.00
_cell.angle_beta   90.00
_cell.angle_gamma   90.00
#
_symmetry.space_group_name_H-M   'P 1'
#
loop_
_entity.id
_entity.type
_entity.pdbx_description
1 polymer ?
#
loop_
_entity_poly.entity_id
_entity_poly.type
_entity_poly.pdbx_seq_one_letter_code
_entity_poly.pdbx_strand_id
1 'polypeptide(L)'
;MFYNALIRTHHITSRKKVSALKRAADMHNCFVLLRSGGCPGIMYVEARDKDAIESWVNVVRNLRYKDFQLVTRPGLLEVEYEPNSAGKLANHPNQRPGVSEVDSVKEFGGLMEQRGVWKWWRKGMGYLS
;
A
#
# COMPACT_ATOMS: atom_id res chain seq x y z
N MET A 1 -8.42 5.09 -14.02
CA MET A 1 -7.19 5.64 -13.40
C MET A 1 -7.18 5.22 -11.94
N PHE A 2 -6.00 4.99 -11.35
CA PHE A 2 -5.87 4.64 -9.95
C PHE A 2 -4.95 5.64 -9.26
N TYR A 3 -5.11 5.75 -7.95
CA TYR A 3 -4.25 6.52 -7.07
C TYR A 3 -3.65 5.58 -6.05
N ASN A 4 -2.43 5.87 -5.60
CA ASN A 4 -1.78 5.11 -4.56
C ASN A 4 -1.09 6.01 -3.52
N ALA A 5 -0.75 5.42 -2.38
CA ALA A 5 0.09 6.03 -1.36
C ALA A 5 0.89 4.95 -0.62
N LEU A 6 1.97 5.39 0.03
CA LEU A 6 2.80 4.52 0.86
C LEU A 6 2.98 5.08 2.26
N ILE A 7 2.72 4.24 3.26
CA ILE A 7 2.84 4.57 4.67
C ILE A 7 3.83 3.62 5.34
N ARG A 8 4.71 4.16 6.18
CA ARG A 8 5.51 3.41 7.14
C ARG A 8 5.13 3.77 8.56
N THR A 9 5.31 2.80 9.44
CA THR A 9 5.13 2.91 10.89
C THR A 9 6.18 2.05 11.58
N HIS A 10 6.34 2.22 12.89
CA HIS A 10 7.23 1.36 13.66
C HIS A 10 6.80 -0.11 13.60
N HIS A 11 5.52 -0.41 13.82
CA HIS A 11 4.97 -1.76 13.73
C HIS A 11 3.45 -1.74 13.54
N ILE A 12 2.89 -2.80 12.96
CA ILE A 12 1.44 -3.04 12.88
C ILE A 12 1.14 -4.40 13.54
N THR A 13 1.04 -4.40 14.87
CA THR A 13 0.83 -5.64 15.68
C THR A 13 -0.56 -5.70 16.33
N SER A 14 -1.17 -4.55 16.64
CA SER A 14 -2.49 -4.50 17.28
C SER A 14 -3.59 -5.04 16.37
N ARG A 15 -4.15 -6.21 16.72
CA ARG A 15 -5.28 -6.81 15.99
C ARG A 15 -6.52 -5.92 15.98
N LYS A 16 -6.74 -5.13 17.05
CA LYS A 16 -7.81 -4.11 17.10
C LYS A 16 -7.61 -3.06 16.01
N LYS A 17 -6.39 -2.55 15.85
CA LYS A 17 -6.09 -1.58 14.78
C LYS A 17 -6.18 -2.22 13.39
N VAL A 18 -5.69 -3.45 13.20
CA VAL A 18 -5.87 -4.19 11.93
C VAL A 18 -7.35 -4.38 11.58
N SER A 19 -8.20 -4.67 12.56
CA SER A 19 -9.64 -4.77 12.35
C SER A 19 -10.27 -3.43 11.94
N ALA A 20 -9.80 -2.32 12.49
CA ALA A 20 -10.21 -0.99 12.07
C ALA A 20 -9.75 -0.66 10.64
N LEU A 21 -8.51 -1.05 10.28
CA LEU A 21 -7.99 -0.93 8.93
C LEU A 21 -8.83 -1.72 7.91
N LYS A 22 -9.21 -2.97 8.24
CA LYS A 22 -10.10 -3.78 7.38
C LYS A 22 -11.41 -3.07 7.07
N ARG A 23 -12.10 -2.60 8.12
CA ARG A 23 -13.35 -1.84 7.97
C ARG A 23 -13.16 -0.57 7.14
N ALA A 24 -12.05 0.15 7.32
CA ALA A 24 -11.77 1.36 6.57
C ALA A 24 -11.47 1.10 5.09
N ALA A 25 -10.80 -0.01 4.77
CA ALA A 25 -10.53 -0.40 3.39
C ALA A 25 -11.85 -0.72 2.66
N ASP A 26 -12.74 -1.45 3.33
CA ASP A 26 -14.07 -1.76 2.78
C ASP A 26 -14.91 -0.49 2.61
N MET A 27 -14.96 0.38 3.64
CA MET A 27 -15.74 1.62 3.63
C MET A 27 -15.29 2.61 2.55
N HIS A 28 -13.99 2.71 2.29
CA HIS A 28 -13.45 3.62 1.29
C HIS A 28 -13.19 2.95 -0.07
N ASN A 29 -13.59 1.69 -0.24
CA ASN A 29 -13.40 0.93 -1.48
C ASN A 29 -11.92 0.88 -1.93
N CYS A 30 -11.01 0.75 -0.96
CA CYS A 30 -9.57 0.70 -1.17
C CYS A 30 -9.06 -0.74 -1.13
N PHE A 31 -8.13 -1.08 -2.03
CA PHE A 31 -7.26 -2.22 -1.82
C PHE A 31 -6.06 -1.81 -0.97
N VAL A 32 -5.71 -2.62 0.02
CA VAL A 32 -4.60 -2.35 0.93
C VAL A 32 -3.75 -3.61 1.09
N LEU A 33 -2.44 -3.45 0.91
CA LEU A 33 -1.46 -4.44 1.34
C LEU A 33 -0.81 -3.97 2.64
N LEU A 34 -0.88 -4.79 3.68
CA LEU A 34 -0.27 -4.54 4.97
C LEU A 34 0.87 -5.52 5.22
N ARG A 35 1.99 -5.00 5.68
CA ARG A 35 2.98 -5.80 6.39
C ARG A 35 2.75 -5.66 7.89
N SER A 36 2.25 -6.72 8.52
CA SER A 36 1.95 -6.78 9.96
C SER A 36 2.98 -7.61 10.75
N GLY A 37 2.89 -7.56 12.08
CA GLY A 37 3.63 -8.46 12.98
C GLY A 37 5.04 -8.01 13.37
N GLY A 38 5.80 -7.39 12.46
CA GLY A 38 7.17 -6.92 12.75
C GLY A 38 7.43 -5.43 12.50
N CYS A 39 8.68 -5.02 12.73
CA CYS A 39 9.21 -3.72 12.33
C CYS A 39 9.94 -3.84 10.98
N PRO A 40 9.78 -2.91 10.02
CA PRO A 40 8.79 -1.82 10.04
C PRO A 40 7.37 -2.32 9.73
N GLY A 41 6.36 -1.59 10.18
CA GLY A 41 5.00 -1.74 9.67
C GLY A 41 4.82 -0.96 8.37
N ILE A 42 4.28 -1.58 7.33
CA ILE A 42 4.17 -0.99 5.99
C ILE A 42 2.73 -1.09 5.51
N MET A 43 2.23 -0.03 4.86
CA MET A 43 0.94 -0.04 4.19
C MET A 43 1.08 0.54 2.78
N TYR A 44 0.68 -0.24 1.78
CA TYR A 44 0.38 0.23 0.44
C TYR A 44 -1.12 0.30 0.29
N VAL A 45 -1.62 1.37 -0.31
CA VAL A 45 -3.05 1.56 -0.59
C VAL A 45 -3.23 1.98 -2.04
N GLU A 46 -4.26 1.45 -2.69
CA GLU A 46 -4.71 1.89 -4.02
C GLU A 46 -6.23 1.94 -4.10
N ALA A 47 -6.74 2.87 -4.91
CA ALA A 47 -8.16 3.10 -5.13
C ALA A 47 -8.37 3.86 -6.45
N ARG A 48 -9.60 3.82 -6.98
CA ARG A 48 -9.97 4.56 -8.21
C ARG A 48 -10.06 6.06 -7.99
N ASP A 49 -10.30 6.47 -6.76
CA ASP A 49 -10.51 7.85 -6.35
C ASP A 49 -9.38 8.29 -5.42
N LYS A 50 -8.87 9.51 -5.62
CA LYS A 50 -7.86 10.13 -4.76
C LYS A 50 -8.41 10.40 -3.37
N ASP A 51 -9.69 10.79 -3.27
CA ASP A 51 -10.33 11.14 -2.00
C ASP A 51 -10.47 9.91 -1.09
N ALA A 52 -10.62 8.72 -1.69
CA ALA A 52 -10.59 7.44 -0.97
C ALA A 52 -9.21 7.18 -0.33
N ILE A 53 -8.12 7.47 -1.06
CA ILE A 53 -6.75 7.36 -0.52
C ILE A 53 -6.54 8.39 0.60
N GLU A 54 -7.00 9.62 0.43
CA GLU A 54 -6.87 10.67 1.44
C GLU A 54 -7.65 10.33 2.72
N SER A 55 -8.86 9.79 2.56
CA SER A 55 -9.68 9.28 3.66
C SER A 55 -8.99 8.13 4.40
N TRP A 56 -8.41 7.16 3.66
CA TRP A 56 -7.60 6.09 4.23
C TRP A 56 -6.41 6.64 5.05
N VAL A 57 -5.64 7.58 4.49
CA VAL A 57 -4.49 8.20 5.17
C VAL A 57 -4.93 8.87 6.48
N ASN A 58 -6.09 9.53 6.48
CA ASN A 58 -6.66 10.15 7.69
C ASN A 58 -7.04 9.11 8.75
N VAL A 59 -7.63 7.97 8.36
CA VAL A 59 -7.90 6.85 9.28
C VAL A 59 -6.60 6.35 9.90
N VAL A 60 -5.57 6.06 9.09
CA VAL A 60 -4.29 5.54 9.61
C VAL A 60 -3.63 6.54 10.56
N ARG A 61 -3.65 7.83 10.22
CA ARG A 61 -3.11 8.91 11.08
C ARG A 61 -3.83 8.94 12.44
N ASN A 62 -5.13 8.70 12.47
CA ASN A 62 -5.94 8.67 13.69
C ASN A 62 -5.74 7.42 14.55
N LEU A 63 -5.18 6.35 13.99
CA LEU A 63 -4.77 5.17 14.76
C LEU A 63 -3.47 5.38 15.56
N ARG A 64 -2.80 6.53 15.41
CA ARG A 64 -1.62 6.95 16.21
C ARG A 64 -0.57 5.84 16.32
N TYR A 65 -0.12 5.32 15.18
CA TYR A 65 1.04 4.44 15.15
C TYR A 65 2.31 5.21 15.49
N LYS A 66 3.24 4.58 16.22
CA LYS A 66 4.56 5.13 16.46
C LYS A 66 5.31 5.28 15.13
N ASP A 67 6.06 6.37 15.01
CA ASP A 67 6.88 6.70 13.83
C ASP A 67 6.08 6.67 12.51
N PHE A 68 4.84 7.18 12.55
CA PHE A 68 4.02 7.30 11.35
C PHE A 68 4.70 8.20 10.31
N GLN A 69 4.87 7.67 9.10
CA GLN A 69 5.43 8.38 7.95
C GLN A 69 4.54 8.14 6.73
N LEU A 70 4.00 9.22 6.17
CA LEU A 70 3.43 9.20 4.82
C LEU A 70 4.58 9.36 3.82
N VAL A 71 5.17 8.22 3.46
CA VAL A 71 6.38 8.14 2.64
C VAL A 71 6.13 8.61 1.23
N THR A 72 5.03 8.17 0.63
CA THR A 72 4.57 8.68 -0.65
C THR A 72 3.15 9.20 -0.49
N ARG A 73 2.94 10.46 -0.86
CA ARG A 73 1.64 11.13 -0.78
C ARG A 73 0.66 10.54 -1.82
N PRO A 74 -0.66 10.67 -1.59
CA PRO A 74 -1.68 10.28 -2.56
C PRO A 74 -1.39 10.90 -3.92
N GLY A 75 -1.12 10.05 -4.91
CA GLY A 75 -0.73 10.44 -6.25
C GLY A 75 -1.23 9.46 -7.28
N LEU A 76 -1.09 9.83 -8.55
CA LEU A 76 -1.44 8.94 -9.66
C LEU A 76 -0.63 7.65 -9.56
N LEU A 77 -1.30 6.51 -9.73
CA LEU A 77 -0.59 5.24 -9.88
C LEU A 77 0.01 5.20 -11.29
N GLU A 78 1.33 5.39 -11.35
CA GLU A 78 2.13 5.24 -12.55
C GLU A 78 2.71 3.82 -12.60
N VAL A 79 2.14 2.96 -13.45
CA VAL A 79 2.68 1.63 -13.68
C VAL A 79 3.97 1.79 -14.50
N GLU A 80 5.06 1.25 -13.97
CA GLU A 80 6.36 1.21 -14.63
C GLU A 80 6.28 0.21 -15.80
N TYR A 81 6.00 0.72 -17.00
CA TYR A 81 6.05 -0.07 -18.22
C TYR A 81 7.52 -0.36 -18.59
N GLU A 82 7.95 -1.60 -18.41
CA GLU A 82 9.16 -2.10 -19.06
C GLU A 82 8.80 -2.52 -20.51
N PRO A 83 9.44 -1.94 -21.55
CA PRO A 83 9.09 -2.18 -22.96
C PRO A 83 9.16 -3.66 -23.39
N ASN A 84 9.94 -4.49 -22.69
CA ASN A 84 10.07 -5.92 -22.95
C ASN A 84 9.00 -6.79 -22.25
N SER A 85 8.05 -6.20 -21.52
CA SER A 85 6.99 -6.92 -20.79
C SER A 85 5.65 -6.90 -21.52
N ALA A 86 5.66 -7.00 -22.86
CA ALA A 86 4.48 -6.98 -23.73
C ALA A 86 3.41 -8.07 -23.44
N GLY A 87 3.64 -8.97 -22.49
CA GLY A 87 2.69 -10.02 -22.08
C GLY A 87 2.08 -9.88 -20.68
N LYS A 88 2.48 -8.90 -19.84
CA LYS A 88 2.00 -8.79 -18.44
C LYS A 88 0.96 -7.69 -18.20
N LEU A 89 0.44 -7.09 -19.27
CA LEU A 89 -0.56 -6.03 -19.22
C LEU A 89 -1.99 -6.50 -18.90
N ALA A 90 -2.22 -7.81 -18.76
CA ALA A 90 -3.57 -8.37 -18.73
C ALA A 90 -4.19 -8.57 -17.34
N ASN A 91 -3.45 -8.45 -16.24
CA ASN A 91 -4.01 -8.70 -14.91
C ASN A 91 -3.38 -7.77 -13.86
N HIS A 92 -3.88 -6.53 -13.76
CA HIS A 92 -3.83 -5.85 -12.47
C HIS A 92 -4.54 -6.80 -11.49
N PRO A 93 -3.84 -7.39 -10.50
CA PRO A 93 -4.39 -8.49 -9.71
C PRO A 93 -5.76 -8.10 -9.15
N ASN A 94 -6.78 -8.94 -9.39
CA ASN A 94 -8.19 -8.70 -9.08
C ASN A 94 -8.37 -7.78 -7.86
N GLN A 95 -8.66 -6.51 -8.13
CA GLN A 95 -8.63 -5.39 -7.18
C GLN A 95 -9.88 -5.38 -6.30
N ARG A 96 -10.13 -6.47 -5.58
CA ARG A 96 -11.20 -6.46 -4.59
C ARG A 96 -10.78 -5.54 -3.45
N PRO A 97 -11.64 -4.59 -3.06
CA PRO A 97 -11.43 -3.81 -1.85
C PRO A 97 -11.16 -4.71 -0.65
N GLY A 98 -10.44 -4.18 0.32
CA GLY A 98 -10.10 -4.86 1.55
C GLY A 98 -8.59 -4.89 1.81
N VAL A 99 -8.21 -5.68 2.81
CA VAL A 99 -6.84 -5.76 3.31
C VAL A 99 -6.27 -7.15 3.06
N SER A 100 -5.11 -7.21 2.42
CA SER A 100 -4.23 -8.37 2.39
C SER A 100 -3.08 -8.16 3.38
N GLU A 101 -2.78 -9.17 4.21
CA GLU A 101 -1.68 -9.13 5.18
C GLU A 101 -0.52 -10.02 4.68
N VAL A 102 0.72 -9.56 4.86
CA VAL A 102 1.96 -10.32 4.63
C VAL A 102 2.90 -10.15 5.81
N ASP A 103 3.81 -11.11 6.01
CA ASP A 103 4.66 -11.14 7.21
C ASP A 103 6.05 -10.54 6.98
N SER A 104 6.50 -10.49 5.72
CA SER A 104 7.86 -10.09 5.36
C SER A 104 7.91 -8.91 4.38
N VAL A 105 8.97 -8.10 4.50
CA VAL A 105 9.28 -7.01 3.56
C VAL A 105 9.60 -7.56 2.16
N LYS A 106 10.23 -8.74 2.11
CA LYS A 106 10.58 -9.43 0.84
C LYS A 106 9.33 -9.77 0.04
N GLU A 107 8.35 -10.39 0.67
CA GLU A 107 7.06 -10.72 0.06
C GLU A 107 6.31 -9.46 -0.37
N PHE A 108 6.26 -8.45 0.49
CA PHE A 108 5.67 -7.16 0.18
C PHE A 108 6.29 -6.55 -1.10
N GLY A 109 7.62 -6.57 -1.19
CA GLY A 109 8.35 -6.08 -2.36
C GLY A 109 8.00 -6.86 -3.63
N GLY A 110 7.93 -8.19 -3.56
CA GLY A 110 7.51 -9.01 -4.70
C GLY A 110 6.10 -8.67 -5.20
N LEU A 111 5.17 -8.35 -4.30
CA LEU A 111 3.82 -7.90 -4.65
C LEU A 111 3.78 -6.50 -5.26
N MET A 112 4.72 -5.61 -4.89
CA MET A 112 4.89 -4.29 -5.52
C MET A 112 5.46 -4.42 -6.93
N GLU A 113 6.39 -5.34 -7.15
CA GLU A 113 6.92 -5.67 -8.47
C GLU A 113 5.85 -6.25 -9.40
N GLN A 114 5.04 -7.19 -8.90
CA GLN A 114 3.90 -7.73 -9.65
C GLN A 114 2.86 -6.66 -10.01
N ARG A 115 2.77 -5.58 -9.22
CA ARG A 115 1.91 -4.42 -9.48
C ARG A 115 2.53 -3.38 -10.41
N GLY A 116 3.78 -3.57 -10.81
CA GLY A 116 4.50 -2.62 -11.66
C GLY A 116 4.83 -1.29 -10.97
N VAL A 117 4.95 -1.29 -9.64
CA VAL A 117 5.34 -0.09 -8.86
C VAL A 117 6.65 -0.33 -8.10
N TRP A 118 7.57 -1.09 -8.70
CA TRP A 118 8.79 -1.56 -8.05
C TRP A 118 9.77 -0.44 -7.71
N LYS A 119 10.15 0.41 -8.68
CA LYS A 119 11.08 1.53 -8.47
C LYS A 119 10.43 2.56 -7.53
N TRP A 120 9.14 2.85 -7.70
CA TRP A 120 8.36 3.71 -6.81
C TRP A 120 8.39 3.23 -5.35
N TRP A 121 8.15 1.94 -5.12
CA TRP A 121 8.20 1.31 -3.80
C TRP A 121 9.60 1.42 -3.19
N ARG A 122 10.63 1.04 -3.95
CA ARG A 122 12.01 1.07 -3.49
C ARG A 122 12.48 2.48 -3.15
N LYS A 123 12.11 3.47 -3.95
CA LYS A 123 12.39 4.89 -3.67
C LYS A 123 11.73 5.34 -2.37
N GLY A 124 10.44 5.02 -2.18
CA GLY A 124 9.75 5.32 -0.92
C GLY A 124 10.42 4.65 0.30
N MET A 125 10.84 3.40 0.14
CA MET A 125 11.54 2.69 1.22
C MET A 125 12.97 3.20 1.49
N GLY A 126 13.55 4.00 0.60
CA GLY A 126 14.95 4.46 0.69
C GLY A 126 15.96 3.42 0.22
N TYR A 127 15.54 2.44 -0.59
CA TYR A 127 16.43 1.43 -1.20
C TYR A 127 17.02 1.87 -2.54
N LEU A 128 16.55 3.01 -3.05
CA LEU A 128 17.02 3.70 -4.25
C LEU A 128 17.11 5.18 -3.90
N SER A 129 18.24 5.79 -4.22
CA SER A 129 18.50 7.23 -4.10
C SER A 129 17.96 7.98 -5.31
#